data_AF-A0A355XFL4-F1
#
_entry.id   AF-A0A355XFL4-F1
#
_cell.length_a   1.000
_cell.length_b   1.000
_cell.length_c   1.000
_cell.angle_alpha   90.00
_cell.angle_beta   90.00
_cell.angle_gamma   90.00
#
_symmetry.space_group_name_H-M   'P 1'
#
loop_
_entity.id
_entity.type
_entity.pdbx_description
1 polymer ?
#
loop_
_entity_poly.entity_id
_entity_poly.type
_entity_poly.pdbx_seq_one_letter_code
_entity_poly.pdbx_strand_id
1 'polypeptide(L)'
;MEKQKQQPQRLQSLDALRGFDMLFIMGGASLFVALATLFPNPFFQAIAGQMEHVEWNGLAHHDTIFPLFLFIAGISFPFSLEKQRGKGMTEGAIYKKIVRRGITLVFLGLVYNGLLSFEFDHLRCASVLARIGLGWMFAALLFVRFGWKARAGITVLILVGYWLAMAFVPVPDAGGAGPFTLEGNLVGYIDRLFLPGRLHETVFDPEGLFSTVPAIATAMLGMFTGEWIKLRKEGLTDRKKVLCLVGAGAVLLIVGLLWSLVFPINKKLWTSSFVCVVGAYSVWMFALFFYIIDVLGWRKWTLFFTVIGMNSITIYLAQRFIRFSYTSEAIFGGLAKLMPETAQPLVSAIAYIAVCWGFLYFLYRQRIFLKV
;
A
#
# COMPACT_ATOMS: atom_id res chain seq x y z
N MET A 1 13.32 -18.44 37.93
CA MET A 1 12.19 -17.81 37.22
C MET A 1 12.50 -17.78 35.74
N GLU A 2 12.09 -18.82 35.01
CA GLU A 2 12.20 -18.86 33.56
C GLU A 2 11.37 -17.71 32.97
N LYS A 3 12.02 -16.78 32.27
CA LYS A 3 11.34 -15.85 31.38
C LYS A 3 10.64 -16.70 30.33
N GLN A 4 9.33 -16.95 30.49
CA GLN A 4 8.48 -17.47 29.44
C GLN A 4 8.74 -16.62 28.19
N LYS A 5 9.43 -17.22 27.20
CA LYS A 5 9.52 -16.67 25.85
C LYS A 5 8.09 -16.70 25.30
N GLN A 6 7.33 -15.63 25.55
CA GLN A 6 6.08 -15.38 24.83
C GLN A 6 6.41 -15.50 23.35
N GLN A 7 5.82 -16.51 22.70
CA GLN A 7 5.91 -16.67 21.26
C GLN A 7 5.53 -15.33 20.62
N PRO A 8 6.23 -14.86 19.57
CA PRO A 8 5.87 -13.62 18.92
C PRO A 8 4.46 -13.78 18.32
N GLN A 9 3.48 -13.23 19.03
CA GLN A 9 2.09 -13.23 18.64
C GLN A 9 1.98 -12.40 17.37
N ARG A 10 1.53 -13.03 16.30
CA ARG A 10 1.26 -12.34 15.04
C ARG A 10 0.21 -11.27 15.32
N LEU A 11 0.53 -10.01 15.04
CA LEU A 11 -0.36 -8.88 15.27
C LEU A 11 -1.60 -9.01 14.38
N GLN A 12 -2.75 -9.27 15.00
CA GLN A 12 -4.01 -9.48 14.29
C GLN A 12 -4.51 -8.17 13.65
N SER A 13 -4.20 -7.02 14.26
CA SER A 13 -4.45 -5.70 13.67
C SER A 13 -3.79 -5.53 12.31
N LEU A 14 -2.59 -6.08 12.11
CA LEU A 14 -1.86 -5.91 10.85
C LEU A 14 -2.51 -6.67 9.70
N ASP A 15 -2.96 -7.91 9.95
CA ASP A 15 -3.68 -8.69 8.95
C ASP A 15 -5.08 -8.12 8.68
N ALA A 16 -5.78 -7.63 9.72
CA ALA A 16 -7.08 -6.98 9.57
C ALA A 16 -6.98 -5.65 8.81
N LEU A 17 -6.00 -4.79 9.12
CA LEU A 17 -5.80 -3.53 8.41
C LEU A 17 -5.43 -3.77 6.94
N ARG A 18 -4.55 -4.74 6.66
CA ARG A 18 -4.24 -5.12 5.27
C ARG A 18 -5.47 -5.61 4.52
N GLY A 19 -6.37 -6.32 5.21
CA GLY A 19 -7.63 -6.78 4.64
C GLY A 19 -8.62 -5.66 4.37
N PHE A 20 -8.71 -4.69 5.28
CA PHE A 20 -9.49 -3.48 5.09
C PHE A 20 -9.00 -2.70 3.87
N ASP A 21 -7.70 -2.50 3.76
CA ASP A 21 -7.06 -1.82 2.64
C ASP A 21 -7.34 -2.54 1.30
N MET A 22 -7.11 -3.86 1.27
CA MET A 22 -7.35 -4.67 0.08
C MET A 22 -8.83 -4.81 -0.31
N LEU A 23 -9.77 -4.61 0.61
CA LEU A 23 -11.20 -4.64 0.29
C LEU A 23 -11.54 -3.59 -0.77
N PHE A 24 -10.93 -2.40 -0.71
CA PHE A 24 -11.22 -1.32 -1.64
C PHE A 24 -10.78 -1.64 -3.08
N ILE A 25 -9.61 -2.29 -3.25
CA ILE A 25 -9.16 -2.79 -4.56
C ILE A 25 -10.02 -3.98 -5.01
N MET A 26 -10.39 -4.86 -4.07
CA MET A 26 -11.14 -6.07 -4.41
C MET A 26 -12.54 -5.73 -4.93
N GLY A 27 -13.20 -4.68 -4.47
CA GLY A 27 -14.54 -4.31 -4.94
C GLY A 27 -15.29 -3.34 -4.02
N GLY A 28 -14.70 -2.98 -2.88
CA GLY A 28 -15.26 -2.02 -1.94
C GLY A 28 -15.49 -0.64 -2.57
N ALA A 29 -14.62 -0.18 -3.48
CA ALA A 29 -14.83 1.08 -4.19
C ALA A 29 -16.17 1.09 -4.95
N SER A 30 -16.43 0.03 -5.73
CA SER A 30 -17.68 -0.13 -6.48
C SER A 30 -18.92 -0.23 -5.56
N LEU A 31 -18.78 -0.80 -4.37
CA LEU A 31 -19.84 -0.85 -3.37
C LEU A 31 -20.28 0.57 -2.93
N PHE A 32 -19.32 1.45 -2.65
CA PHE A 32 -19.62 2.82 -2.22
C PHE A 32 -20.18 3.68 -3.36
N VAL A 33 -19.69 3.49 -4.58
CA VAL A 33 -20.28 4.13 -5.78
C VAL A 33 -21.74 3.67 -5.97
N ALA A 34 -22.01 2.37 -5.82
CA ALA A 34 -23.36 1.84 -5.92
C ALA A 34 -24.31 2.33 -4.81
N LEU A 35 -23.80 2.57 -3.60
CA LEU A 35 -24.57 3.19 -2.52
C LEU A 35 -24.99 4.62 -2.87
N ALA A 36 -24.14 5.39 -3.56
CA ALA A 36 -24.49 6.73 -4.02
C ALA A 36 -25.55 6.74 -5.12
N THR A 37 -25.61 5.69 -5.96
CA THR A 37 -26.70 5.50 -6.92
C THR A 37 -28.02 5.18 -6.22
N LEU A 38 -28.00 4.34 -5.19
CA LEU A 38 -29.21 3.98 -4.44
C LEU A 38 -29.72 5.13 -3.56
N PHE A 39 -28.81 5.90 -2.97
CA PHE A 39 -29.11 7.04 -2.10
C PHE A 39 -28.45 8.31 -2.64
N PRO A 40 -29.04 8.96 -3.66
CA PRO A 40 -28.44 10.09 -4.36
C PRO A 40 -28.53 11.38 -3.53
N ASN A 41 -27.80 11.42 -2.42
CA ASN A 41 -27.67 12.59 -1.56
C ASN A 41 -26.20 13.08 -1.53
N PRO A 42 -25.95 14.35 -1.12
CA PRO A 42 -24.60 14.91 -1.13
C PRO A 42 -23.59 14.11 -0.31
N PHE A 43 -24.04 13.43 0.75
CA PHE A 43 -23.17 12.63 1.61
C PHE A 43 -22.62 11.40 0.87
N PHE A 44 -23.46 10.58 0.23
CA PHE A 44 -22.98 9.40 -0.50
C PHE A 44 -22.22 9.78 -1.77
N GLN A 45 -22.60 10.86 -2.45
CA GLN A 45 -21.85 11.38 -3.60
C GLN A 45 -20.43 11.83 -3.21
N ALA A 46 -20.28 12.48 -2.06
CA ALA A 46 -18.95 12.84 -1.54
C ALA A 46 -18.10 11.59 -1.23
N ILE A 47 -18.69 10.53 -0.68
CA ILE A 47 -17.99 9.25 -0.45
C ILE A 47 -17.61 8.58 -1.77
N ALA A 48 -18.52 8.55 -2.75
CA ALA A 48 -18.25 7.98 -4.07
C ALA A 48 -17.09 8.70 -4.77
N GLY A 49 -17.05 10.04 -4.70
CA GLY A 49 -15.93 10.83 -5.24
C GLY A 49 -14.58 10.54 -4.58
N GLN A 50 -14.54 9.92 -3.39
CA GLN A 50 -13.30 9.48 -2.75
C GLN A 50 -12.83 8.09 -3.25
N MET A 51 -13.64 7.38 -4.03
CA MET A 51 -13.32 6.05 -4.57
C MET A 51 -12.59 6.09 -5.91
N GLU A 52 -12.32 7.28 -6.43
CA GLU A 52 -11.57 7.52 -7.66
C GLU A 52 -10.25 8.22 -7.36
N HIS A 53 -9.28 8.11 -8.28
CA HIS A 53 -8.00 8.80 -8.16
C HIS A 53 -8.15 10.27 -8.54
N VAL A 54 -7.43 11.15 -7.84
CA VAL A 54 -7.27 12.53 -8.32
C VAL A 54 -6.51 12.55 -9.65
N GLU A 55 -6.85 13.49 -10.53
CA GLU A 55 -6.26 13.56 -11.87
C GLU A 55 -4.75 13.84 -11.83
N TRP A 56 -4.32 14.77 -10.96
CA TRP A 56 -2.91 15.17 -10.84
C TRP A 56 -2.51 15.46 -9.39
N ASN A 57 -2.86 16.66 -8.91
CA ASN A 57 -2.56 17.11 -7.55
C ASN A 57 -3.79 16.97 -6.66
N GLY A 58 -3.56 16.58 -5.40
CA GLY A 58 -4.61 16.37 -4.42
C GLY A 58 -4.49 15.00 -3.77
N LEU A 59 -5.53 14.65 -3.02
CA LEU A 59 -5.62 13.38 -2.33
C LEU A 59 -7.08 12.94 -2.23
N ALA A 60 -7.39 11.76 -2.78
CA ALA A 60 -8.61 11.03 -2.49
C ALA A 60 -8.33 9.79 -1.63
N HIS A 61 -9.34 9.22 -1.00
CA HIS A 61 -9.18 7.98 -0.24
C HIS A 61 -8.55 6.86 -1.09
N HIS A 62 -8.96 6.73 -2.36
CA HIS A 62 -8.41 5.72 -3.27
C HIS A 62 -6.89 5.84 -3.49
N ASP A 63 -6.32 7.04 -3.35
CA ASP A 63 -4.87 7.28 -3.44
C ASP A 63 -4.08 6.77 -2.23
N THR A 64 -4.76 6.53 -1.11
CA THR A 64 -4.13 6.08 0.14
C THR A 64 -3.89 4.59 0.21
N ILE A 65 -4.57 3.81 -0.63
CA ILE A 65 -4.59 2.34 -0.56
C ILE A 65 -3.19 1.77 -0.81
N PHE A 66 -2.61 2.12 -1.95
CA PHE A 66 -1.28 1.64 -2.32
C PHE A 66 -0.18 2.02 -1.27
N PRO A 67 -0.01 3.29 -0.86
CA PRO A 67 0.99 3.61 0.15
C PRO A 67 0.72 2.95 1.52
N LEU A 68 -0.55 2.79 1.91
CA LEU A 68 -0.91 2.07 3.15
C LEU A 68 -0.43 0.61 3.08
N PHE A 69 -0.65 -0.08 1.96
CA PHE A 69 -0.17 -1.45 1.78
C PHE A 69 1.36 -1.57 1.92
N LEU A 70 2.10 -0.64 1.31
CA LEU A 70 3.57 -0.59 1.40
C LEU A 70 4.03 -0.31 2.84
N PHE A 71 3.38 0.63 3.53
CA PHE A 71 3.63 0.93 4.94
C PHE A 71 3.39 -0.30 5.84
N ILE A 72 2.27 -1.01 5.66
CA ILE A 72 1.94 -2.25 6.37
C ILE A 72 3.01 -3.33 6.13
N ALA A 73 3.51 -3.46 4.90
CA ALA A 73 4.61 -4.37 4.59
C ALA A 73 5.88 -4.00 5.38
N GLY A 74 6.15 -2.70 5.54
CA GLY A 74 7.20 -2.15 6.40
C GLY A 74 7.04 -2.55 7.87
N ILE A 75 5.85 -2.35 8.46
CA ILE A 75 5.57 -2.68 9.88
C ILE A 75 5.90 -4.14 10.20
N SER A 76 5.66 -5.06 9.27
CA SER A 76 5.88 -6.49 9.49
C SER A 76 7.38 -6.88 9.56
N PHE A 77 8.28 -6.05 9.01
CA PHE A 77 9.68 -6.44 8.83
C PHE A 77 10.49 -6.50 10.13
N PRO A 78 10.43 -5.52 11.06
CA PRO A 78 11.14 -5.60 12.36
C PRO A 78 10.84 -6.88 13.15
N PHE A 79 9.59 -7.36 13.13
CA PHE A 79 9.19 -8.62 13.77
C PHE A 79 9.76 -9.84 13.03
N SER A 80 9.70 -9.84 11.70
CA SER A 80 10.26 -10.91 10.87
C SER A 80 11.79 -11.00 11.04
N LEU A 81 12.48 -9.87 11.08
CA LEU A 81 13.93 -9.80 11.24
C LEU A 81 14.38 -10.35 12.59
N GLU A 82 13.74 -9.95 13.69
CA GLU A 82 14.04 -10.50 15.01
C GLU A 82 13.80 -12.00 15.08
N LYS A 83 12.71 -12.49 14.48
CA LYS A 83 12.43 -13.92 14.41
C LYS A 83 13.49 -14.69 13.60
N GLN A 84 14.03 -14.09 12.53
CA GLN A 84 15.10 -14.69 11.73
C GLN A 84 16.43 -14.71 12.49
N ARG A 85 16.82 -13.60 13.10
CA ARG A 85 18.03 -13.52 13.95
C ARG A 85 17.95 -14.43 15.18
N GLY A 86 16.78 -14.51 15.83
CA GLY A 86 16.54 -15.40 16.96
C GLY A 86 16.57 -16.89 16.61
N LYS A 87 16.48 -17.24 15.32
CA LYS A 87 16.69 -18.59 14.79
C LYS A 87 18.13 -18.85 14.34
N GLY A 88 19.05 -17.91 14.55
CA GLY A 88 20.46 -18.03 14.16
C GLY A 88 20.69 -17.90 12.65
N MET A 89 19.77 -17.30 11.88
CA MET A 89 20.01 -17.05 10.45
C MET A 89 21.16 -16.07 10.25
N THR A 90 22.06 -16.36 9.31
CA THR A 90 23.16 -15.45 8.95
C THR A 90 22.64 -14.20 8.23
N GLU A 91 23.35 -13.09 8.37
CA GLU A 91 22.98 -11.83 7.69
C GLU A 91 22.92 -12.00 6.17
N GLY A 92 23.84 -12.75 5.56
CA GLY A 92 23.81 -13.06 4.12
C GLY A 92 22.52 -13.80 3.69
N ALA A 93 22.03 -14.73 4.50
CA ALA A 93 20.77 -15.41 4.24
C ALA A 93 19.55 -14.47 4.37
N ILE A 94 19.60 -13.52 5.31
CA ILE A 94 18.58 -12.48 5.47
C ILE A 94 18.58 -11.55 4.24
N TYR A 95 19.74 -11.06 3.80
CA TYR A 95 19.88 -10.24 2.59
C TYR A 95 19.34 -10.95 1.35
N LYS A 96 19.76 -12.21 1.12
CA LYS A 96 19.28 -13.02 -0.01
C LYS A 96 17.75 -13.16 -0.01
N LYS A 97 17.15 -13.34 1.16
CA LYS A 97 15.69 -13.45 1.30
C LYS A 97 14.97 -12.13 1.00
N ILE A 98 15.52 -11.00 1.45
CA ILE A 98 14.98 -9.66 1.14
C ILE A 98 14.99 -9.41 -0.36
N VAL A 99 16.14 -9.64 -1.00
CA VAL A 99 16.31 -9.44 -2.46
C VAL A 99 15.40 -10.37 -3.25
N ARG A 100 15.35 -11.66 -2.89
CA ARG A 100 14.45 -12.63 -3.55
C ARG A 100 13.00 -12.17 -3.50
N ARG A 101 12.52 -11.71 -2.34
CA ARG A 101 11.14 -11.22 -2.18
C ARG A 101 10.88 -9.99 -3.06
N GLY A 102 11.79 -9.02 -3.07
CA GLY A 102 11.69 -7.82 -3.90
C GLY A 102 11.59 -8.17 -5.39
N ILE A 103 12.52 -8.99 -5.89
CA ILE A 103 12.55 -9.43 -7.29
C ILE A 103 11.33 -10.27 -7.65
N THR A 104 10.84 -11.12 -6.74
CA THR A 104 9.64 -11.94 -6.99
C THR A 104 8.42 -11.05 -7.19
N LEU A 105 8.27 -9.97 -6.40
CA LEU A 105 7.18 -9.01 -6.58
C LEU A 105 7.32 -8.21 -7.89
N VAL A 106 8.53 -7.84 -8.30
CA VAL A 106 8.78 -7.24 -9.62
C VAL A 106 8.31 -8.18 -10.73
N PHE A 107 8.72 -9.45 -10.68
CA PHE A 107 8.33 -10.45 -11.67
C PHE A 107 6.80 -10.67 -11.71
N LEU A 108 6.15 -10.79 -10.55
CA LEU A 108 4.69 -10.91 -10.49
C LEU A 108 3.98 -9.67 -11.03
N GLY A 109 4.57 -8.48 -10.85
CA GLY A 109 4.10 -7.24 -11.45
C GLY A 109 4.18 -7.23 -12.97
N LEU A 110 5.27 -7.74 -13.55
CA LEU A 110 5.40 -7.93 -15.00
C LEU A 110 4.34 -8.91 -15.53
N VAL A 111 4.14 -10.04 -14.84
CA VAL A 111 3.10 -11.02 -15.18
C VAL A 111 1.71 -10.39 -15.14
N TYR A 112 1.41 -9.59 -14.13
CA TYR A 112 0.14 -8.85 -14.03
C TYR A 112 -0.09 -7.90 -15.22
N ASN A 113 0.96 -7.22 -15.65
CA ASN A 113 0.94 -6.29 -16.78
C ASN A 113 1.00 -6.95 -18.17
N GLY A 114 0.99 -8.29 -18.24
CA GLY A 114 0.87 -9.01 -19.51
C GLY A 114 2.16 -9.62 -20.04
N LEU A 115 3.20 -9.84 -19.22
CA LEU A 115 4.45 -10.51 -19.64
C LEU A 115 4.19 -11.82 -20.40
N LEU A 116 3.13 -12.56 -20.04
CA LEU A 116 2.78 -13.85 -20.65
C LEU A 116 2.13 -13.74 -22.04
N SER A 117 1.86 -12.52 -22.54
CA SER A 117 1.45 -12.28 -23.92
C SER A 117 2.62 -12.34 -24.91
N PHE A 118 3.86 -12.25 -24.41
CA PHE A 118 5.09 -12.18 -25.22
C PHE A 118 5.18 -10.95 -26.16
N GLU A 119 4.32 -9.94 -25.98
CA GLU A 119 4.37 -8.65 -26.69
C GLU A 119 5.27 -7.65 -25.95
N PHE A 120 6.58 -7.91 -25.97
CA PHE A 120 7.55 -7.15 -25.17
C PHE A 120 7.61 -5.65 -25.52
N ASP A 121 7.36 -5.28 -26.78
CA ASP A 121 7.39 -3.89 -27.24
C ASP A 121 6.27 -3.04 -26.62
N HIS A 122 5.16 -3.67 -26.22
CA HIS A 122 4.01 -3.02 -25.59
C HIS A 122 3.88 -3.36 -24.10
N LEU A 123 4.84 -4.07 -23.53
CA LEU A 123 4.82 -4.45 -22.13
C LEU A 123 5.01 -3.20 -21.25
N ARG A 124 4.10 -2.99 -20.31
CA ARG A 124 4.27 -1.99 -19.26
C ARG A 124 5.12 -2.59 -18.14
N CYS A 125 6.39 -2.19 -18.04
CA CYS A 125 7.30 -2.79 -17.05
C CYS A 125 7.05 -2.30 -15.61
N ALA A 126 6.65 -1.04 -15.46
CA ALA A 126 6.32 -0.45 -14.18
C ALA A 126 4.96 -0.95 -13.68
N SER A 127 4.90 -1.35 -12.42
CA SER A 127 3.68 -1.86 -11.79
C SER A 127 3.66 -1.58 -10.30
N VAL A 128 2.45 -1.58 -9.73
CA VAL A 128 2.24 -1.40 -8.29
C VAL A 128 3.01 -2.46 -7.51
N LEU A 129 2.95 -3.73 -7.93
CA LEU A 129 3.68 -4.83 -7.30
C LEU A 129 5.20 -4.65 -7.38
N ALA A 130 5.74 -4.22 -8.52
CA ALA A 130 7.16 -3.94 -8.66
C ALA A 130 7.61 -2.84 -7.72
N ARG A 131 6.87 -1.74 -7.63
CA ARG A 131 7.20 -0.66 -6.68
C ARG A 131 7.07 -1.09 -5.22
N ILE A 132 6.04 -1.87 -4.84
CA ILE A 132 5.95 -2.45 -3.49
C ILE A 132 7.21 -3.28 -3.22
N GLY A 133 7.60 -4.13 -4.17
CA GLY A 133 8.77 -5.00 -4.08
C GLY A 133 10.06 -4.22 -3.88
N LEU A 134 10.35 -3.25 -4.76
CA LEU A 134 11.57 -2.46 -4.74
C LEU A 134 11.64 -1.52 -3.54
N GLY A 135 10.58 -0.74 -3.28
CA GLY A 135 10.52 0.20 -2.17
C GLY A 135 10.70 -0.50 -0.82
N TRP A 136 10.01 -1.63 -0.62
CA TRP A 136 10.19 -2.45 0.59
C TRP A 136 11.58 -3.11 0.66
N MET A 137 12.09 -3.63 -0.46
CA MET A 137 13.40 -4.28 -0.51
C MET A 137 14.51 -3.32 -0.08
N PHE A 138 14.61 -2.14 -0.70
CA PHE A 138 15.65 -1.17 -0.35
C PHE A 138 15.49 -0.67 1.09
N ALA A 139 14.26 -0.40 1.56
CA ALA A 139 14.01 -0.05 2.95
C ALA A 139 14.50 -1.15 3.91
N ALA A 140 14.24 -2.42 3.59
CA ALA A 140 14.64 -3.55 4.42
C ALA A 140 16.16 -3.73 4.45
N LEU A 141 16.84 -3.54 3.31
CA LEU A 141 18.31 -3.56 3.23
C LEU A 141 18.92 -2.47 4.13
N LEU A 142 18.40 -1.24 4.02
CA LEU A 142 18.81 -0.12 4.89
C LEU A 142 18.53 -0.42 6.37
N PHE A 143 17.38 -1.03 6.66
CA PHE A 143 16.97 -1.35 8.03
C PHE A 143 17.88 -2.38 8.70
N VAL A 144 18.36 -3.37 7.96
CA VAL A 144 19.30 -4.39 8.44
C VAL A 144 20.70 -3.80 8.66
N ARG A 145 21.14 -2.93 7.74
CA ARG A 145 22.52 -2.41 7.71
C ARG A 145 22.79 -1.30 8.72
N PHE A 146 21.81 -0.42 8.96
CA PHE A 146 22.01 0.83 9.69
C PHE A 146 21.23 0.90 11.01
N GLY A 147 21.78 1.63 11.98
CA GLY A 147 21.08 1.95 13.24
C GLY A 147 19.99 3.00 13.07
N TRP A 148 19.13 3.17 14.08
CA TRP A 148 17.93 4.02 13.99
C TRP A 148 18.21 5.48 13.58
N LYS A 149 19.29 6.10 14.10
CA LYS A 149 19.66 7.49 13.75
C LYS A 149 20.01 7.63 12.26
N ALA A 150 20.85 6.74 11.76
CA ALA A 150 21.26 6.73 10.36
C ALA A 150 20.07 6.44 9.45
N ARG A 151 19.20 5.50 9.82
CA ARG A 151 17.95 5.20 9.10
C ARG A 151 17.04 6.43 9.00
N ALA A 152 16.83 7.14 10.11
CA ALA A 152 16.03 8.38 10.12
C ALA A 152 16.67 9.47 9.24
N GLY A 153 18.00 9.66 9.33
CA GLY A 153 18.73 10.59 8.47
C GLY A 153 18.61 10.25 6.98
N ILE A 154 18.71 8.97 6.62
CA ILE A 154 18.54 8.50 5.24
C ILE A 154 17.10 8.73 4.76
N THR A 155 16.08 8.49 5.60
CA THR A 155 14.68 8.78 5.24
C THR A 155 14.47 10.28 4.96
N VAL A 156 15.02 11.16 5.81
CA VAL A 156 14.95 12.61 5.58
C VAL A 156 15.71 13.00 4.32
N LEU A 157 16.91 12.45 4.10
CA LEU A 157 17.71 12.68 2.89
C LEU A 157 16.99 12.24 1.63
N ILE A 158 16.30 11.10 1.64
CA ILE A 158 15.47 10.64 0.53
C ILE A 158 14.38 11.66 0.21
N LEU A 159 13.63 12.11 1.23
CA LEU A 159 12.50 13.03 1.02
C LEU A 159 12.95 14.43 0.57
N VAL A 160 13.97 15.00 1.21
CA VAL A 160 14.50 16.32 0.87
C VAL A 160 15.27 16.27 -0.44
N GLY A 161 16.14 15.28 -0.62
CA GLY A 161 16.93 15.09 -1.84
C GLY A 161 16.06 14.85 -3.07
N TYR A 162 15.00 14.04 -2.94
CA TYR A 162 14.03 13.84 -4.01
C TYR A 162 13.31 15.15 -4.39
N TRP A 163 12.84 15.91 -3.39
CA TRP A 163 12.21 17.21 -3.63
C TRP A 163 13.15 18.19 -4.33
N LEU A 164 14.39 18.34 -3.84
CA LEU A 164 15.39 19.22 -4.45
C LEU A 164 15.72 18.79 -5.89
N ALA A 165 15.86 17.48 -6.13
CA ALA A 165 16.09 16.96 -7.47
C ALA A 165 14.91 17.32 -8.41
N MET A 166 13.68 17.09 -7.96
CA MET A 166 12.47 17.41 -8.75
C MET A 166 12.31 18.92 -9.00
N ALA A 167 12.79 19.77 -8.08
CA ALA A 167 12.64 21.22 -8.17
C ALA A 167 13.71 21.90 -9.03
N PHE A 168 14.94 21.38 -9.01
CA PHE A 168 16.11 22.09 -9.55
C PHE A 168 16.85 21.38 -10.67
N VAL A 169 16.65 20.06 -10.87
CA VAL A 169 17.28 19.37 -12.01
C VAL A 169 16.46 19.70 -13.27
N PRO A 170 17.08 20.32 -14.29
CA PRO A 170 16.37 20.69 -15.50
C PRO A 170 15.96 19.44 -16.29
N VAL A 171 14.77 19.51 -16.90
CA VAL A 171 14.22 18.48 -17.78
C VAL A 171 14.34 18.99 -19.22
N PRO A 172 15.33 18.53 -20.01
CA PRO A 172 15.66 19.13 -21.31
C PRO A 172 14.55 19.02 -22.37
N ASP A 173 13.70 18.00 -22.25
CA ASP A 173 12.59 17.73 -23.18
C ASP A 173 11.25 18.34 -22.71
N ALA A 174 11.27 19.18 -21.66
CA ALA A 174 10.07 19.81 -21.10
C ALA A 174 9.49 20.96 -21.95
N GLY A 175 10.19 21.43 -22.99
CA GLY A 175 9.69 22.53 -23.84
C GLY A 175 9.39 23.84 -23.09
N GLY A 176 10.03 24.07 -21.94
CA GLY A 176 9.77 25.22 -21.06
C GLY A 176 8.68 25.01 -20.01
N ALA A 177 8.08 23.82 -19.91
CA ALA A 177 7.13 23.48 -18.85
C ALA A 177 7.79 23.56 -17.45
N GLY A 178 7.01 24.04 -16.48
CA GLY A 178 7.49 24.19 -15.10
C GLY A 178 7.74 22.85 -14.39
N PRO A 179 8.51 22.85 -13.29
CA PRO A 179 8.74 21.65 -12.49
C PRO A 179 7.40 21.11 -11.93
N PHE A 180 7.31 19.79 -11.78
CA PHE A 180 6.12 19.07 -11.28
C PHE A 180 4.87 19.06 -12.17
N THR A 181 4.95 19.65 -13.37
CA THR A 181 3.90 19.50 -14.40
C THR A 181 3.95 18.11 -15.04
N LEU A 182 2.92 17.72 -15.78
CA LEU A 182 2.87 16.41 -16.45
C LEU A 182 4.04 16.23 -17.44
N GLU A 183 4.40 17.31 -18.14
CA GLU A 183 5.41 17.32 -19.20
C GLU A 183 6.82 17.60 -18.65
N GLY A 184 6.93 18.51 -17.67
CA GLY A 184 8.21 19.03 -17.17
C GLY A 184 8.76 18.36 -15.91
N ASN A 185 8.22 17.22 -15.49
CA ASN A 185 8.71 16.54 -14.29
C ASN A 185 9.86 15.57 -14.56
N LEU A 186 10.81 15.52 -13.62
CA LEU A 186 12.01 14.68 -13.72
C LEU A 186 11.70 13.18 -13.69
N VAL A 187 10.60 12.75 -13.05
CA VAL A 187 10.17 11.35 -13.06
C VAL A 187 9.91 10.89 -14.49
N GLY A 188 9.11 11.64 -15.24
CA GLY A 188 8.79 11.34 -16.63
C GLY A 188 10.01 11.34 -17.53
N TYR A 189 10.94 12.27 -17.31
CA TYR A 189 12.20 12.29 -18.05
C TYR A 189 13.00 11.00 -17.85
N ILE A 190 13.18 10.57 -16.60
CA ILE A 190 13.90 9.33 -16.28
C ILE A 190 13.17 8.11 -16.82
N ASP A 191 11.84 8.09 -16.71
CA ASP A 191 11.02 6.99 -17.22
C ASP A 191 11.17 6.84 -18.74
N ARG A 192 11.10 7.94 -19.51
CA ARG A 192 11.30 7.92 -20.98
C ARG A 192 12.68 7.41 -21.40
N LEU A 193 13.70 7.63 -20.58
CA LEU A 193 15.07 7.19 -20.89
C LEU A 193 15.35 5.73 -20.51
N PHE A 194 14.77 5.25 -19.41
CA PHE A 194 15.21 4.01 -18.77
C PHE A 194 14.12 2.94 -18.59
N LEU A 195 12.83 3.27 -18.68
CA LEU A 195 11.79 2.25 -18.62
C LEU A 195 11.57 1.65 -20.01
N PRO A 196 11.78 0.34 -20.18
CA PRO A 196 11.50 -0.33 -21.43
C PRO A 196 9.99 -0.55 -21.63
N GLY A 197 9.58 -0.62 -22.90
CA GLY A 197 8.20 -0.85 -23.32
C GLY A 197 7.37 0.42 -23.26
N ARG A 198 6.10 0.31 -22.84
CA ARG A 198 5.17 1.46 -22.81
C ARG A 198 5.02 2.07 -21.43
N LEU A 199 4.82 3.39 -21.41
CA LEU A 199 4.45 4.15 -20.23
C LEU A 199 2.93 4.20 -20.06
N HIS A 200 2.45 4.32 -18.82
CA HIS A 200 1.01 4.34 -18.54
C HIS A 200 0.31 5.60 -19.06
N GLU A 201 0.86 6.77 -18.77
CA GLU A 201 0.26 8.09 -19.05
C GLU A 201 0.83 8.70 -20.34
N THR A 202 1.36 7.86 -21.24
CA THR A 202 2.11 8.20 -22.46
C THR A 202 3.43 8.94 -22.24
N VAL A 203 3.46 9.97 -21.40
CA VAL A 203 4.65 10.80 -21.13
C VAL A 203 5.43 10.38 -19.88
N PHE A 204 4.81 9.67 -18.93
CA PHE A 204 5.49 9.11 -17.76
C PHE A 204 4.75 7.88 -17.20
N ASP A 205 5.37 7.16 -16.25
CA ASP A 205 4.69 6.09 -15.53
C ASP A 205 4.54 6.44 -14.03
N PRO A 206 3.31 6.45 -13.48
CA PRO A 206 3.09 6.69 -12.06
C PRO A 206 3.84 5.70 -11.18
N GLU A 207 4.14 4.50 -11.66
CA GLU A 207 4.89 3.42 -11.01
C GLU A 207 6.38 3.33 -11.43
N GLY A 208 6.91 4.39 -12.05
CA GLY A 208 8.26 4.46 -12.60
C GLY A 208 9.42 4.45 -11.60
N LEU A 209 10.63 4.56 -12.15
CA LEU A 209 11.88 4.27 -11.43
C LEU A 209 12.20 5.33 -10.38
N PHE A 210 12.18 6.61 -10.77
CA PHE A 210 12.61 7.69 -9.88
C PHE A 210 11.60 7.94 -8.75
N SER A 211 10.31 7.87 -9.06
CA SER A 211 9.21 7.97 -8.07
C SER A 211 9.14 6.75 -7.14
N THR A 212 9.92 5.69 -7.37
CA THR A 212 10.12 4.60 -6.39
C THR A 212 11.07 4.98 -5.25
N VAL A 213 11.94 5.97 -5.43
CA VAL A 213 12.88 6.45 -4.39
C VAL A 213 12.14 6.94 -3.13
N PRO A 214 11.15 7.86 -3.21
CA PRO A 214 10.38 8.27 -2.04
C PRO A 214 9.47 7.14 -1.49
N ALA A 215 9.13 6.12 -2.28
CA ALA A 215 8.42 4.93 -1.76
C ALA A 215 9.25 4.13 -0.76
N ILE A 216 10.58 4.18 -0.83
CA ILE A 216 11.48 3.64 0.21
C ILE A 216 11.20 4.32 1.55
N ALA A 217 10.99 5.65 1.56
CA ALA A 217 10.64 6.38 2.77
C ALA A 217 9.28 5.93 3.33
N THR A 218 8.27 5.70 2.49
CA THR A 218 6.98 5.12 2.92
C THR A 218 7.14 3.78 3.62
N ALA A 219 7.94 2.86 3.06
CA ALA A 219 8.24 1.58 3.68
C ALA A 219 9.03 1.73 5.00
N MET A 220 9.98 2.67 5.04
CA MET A 220 10.76 3.00 6.24
C MET A 220 9.88 3.55 7.37
N LEU A 221 8.91 4.41 7.08
CA LEU A 221 7.92 4.87 8.06
C LEU A 221 7.21 3.67 8.71
N GLY A 222 6.80 2.69 7.90
CA GLY A 222 6.23 1.45 8.40
C GLY A 222 7.18 0.67 9.31
N MET A 223 8.45 0.55 8.92
CA MET A 223 9.46 -0.14 9.73
C MET A 223 9.73 0.58 11.06
N PHE A 224 9.73 1.92 11.09
CA PHE A 224 9.82 2.69 12.33
C PHE A 224 8.61 2.46 13.23
N THR A 225 7.40 2.44 12.68
CA THR A 225 6.19 2.10 13.42
C THR A 225 6.25 0.67 13.99
N GLY A 226 6.71 -0.30 13.20
CA GLY A 226 6.91 -1.68 13.66
C GLY A 226 7.93 -1.79 14.78
N GLU A 227 9.07 -1.10 14.67
CA GLU A 227 10.10 -1.05 15.71
C GLU A 227 9.57 -0.40 17.01
N TRP A 228 8.79 0.67 16.88
CA TRP A 228 8.14 1.35 18.02
C TRP A 228 7.17 0.43 18.78
N ILE A 229 6.29 -0.28 18.08
CA ILE A 229 5.36 -1.23 18.71
C ILE A 229 6.11 -2.35 19.42
N LYS A 230 7.21 -2.81 18.82
CA LYS A 230 8.03 -3.87 19.38
C LYS A 230 8.81 -3.46 20.62
N LEU A 231 9.03 -2.15 20.82
CA LEU A 231 9.81 -1.65 21.94
C LEU A 231 9.22 -2.11 23.28
N ARG A 232 10.04 -2.79 24.08
CA ARG A 232 9.72 -3.21 25.44
C ARG A 232 10.55 -2.37 26.41
N LYS A 233 9.89 -1.42 27.08
CA LYS A 233 10.49 -0.55 28.09
C LYS A 233 9.56 -0.48 29.30
N GLU A 234 10.12 -0.50 30.50
CA GLU A 234 9.33 -0.34 31.73
C GLU A 234 8.50 0.96 31.69
N GLY A 235 7.23 0.88 32.11
CA GLY A 235 6.30 2.00 32.09
C GLY A 235 5.72 2.40 30.71
N LEU A 236 6.17 1.77 29.62
CA LEU A 236 5.64 1.98 28.27
C LEU A 236 4.50 0.99 27.96
N THR A 237 3.27 1.42 28.20
CA THR A 237 2.07 0.63 27.89
C THR A 237 1.67 0.76 26.42
N ASP A 238 0.91 -0.21 25.90
CA ASP A 238 0.43 -0.16 24.52
C ASP A 238 -0.49 1.04 24.25
N ARG A 239 -1.23 1.52 25.26
CA ARG A 239 -1.99 2.79 25.17
C ARG A 239 -1.09 4.01 24.97
N LYS A 240 0.04 4.09 25.70
CA LYS A 240 1.03 5.15 25.50
C LYS A 240 1.66 5.07 24.11
N LYS A 241 1.94 3.86 23.62
CA LYS A 241 2.45 3.67 22.25
C LYS A 241 1.46 4.20 21.21
N VAL A 242 0.17 3.90 21.35
CA VAL A 242 -0.91 4.44 20.49
C VAL A 242 -0.92 5.96 20.54
N LEU A 243 -0.87 6.57 21.73
CA LEU A 243 -0.84 8.03 21.86
C LEU A 243 0.36 8.65 21.13
N CYS A 244 1.55 8.05 21.25
CA CYS A 244 2.73 8.50 20.51
C CYS A 244 2.56 8.35 18.99
N LEU A 245 1.91 7.29 18.51
CA LEU A 245 1.60 7.12 17.08
C LEU A 245 0.61 8.19 16.59
N VAL A 246 -0.39 8.54 17.40
CA VAL A 246 -1.31 9.64 17.08
C VAL A 246 -0.55 10.95 16.95
N GLY A 247 0.34 11.27 17.90
CA GLY A 247 1.20 12.45 17.83
C GLY A 247 2.15 12.44 16.64
N ALA A 248 2.78 11.31 16.34
CA ALA A 248 3.67 11.17 15.18
C ALA A 248 2.93 11.38 13.86
N GLY A 249 1.70 10.86 13.73
CA GLY A 249 0.85 11.12 12.56
C GLY A 249 0.48 12.60 12.44
N ALA A 250 0.18 13.29 13.55
CA ALA A 250 -0.11 14.72 13.53
C ALA A 250 1.10 15.55 13.02
N VAL A 251 2.31 15.22 13.49
CA VAL A 251 3.54 15.86 13.00
C VAL A 251 3.75 15.59 11.51
N LEU A 252 3.59 14.35 11.05
CA LEU A 252 3.71 14.01 9.63
C LEU A 252 2.69 14.77 8.78
N LEU A 253 1.45 14.90 9.25
CA LEU A 253 0.40 15.64 8.55
C LEU A 253 0.76 17.12 8.42
N ILE A 254 1.15 17.77 9.52
CA ILE A 254 1.55 19.18 9.53
C ILE A 254 2.74 19.40 8.58
N VAL A 255 3.77 18.57 8.66
CA VAL A 255 4.93 18.65 7.75
C VAL A 255 4.49 18.48 6.30
N GLY A 256 3.64 17.50 6.00
CA GLY A 256 3.15 17.25 4.64
C GLY A 256 2.33 18.42 4.07
N LEU A 257 1.45 19.02 4.87
CA LEU A 257 0.62 20.16 4.48
C LEU A 257 1.41 21.46 4.34
N LEU A 258 2.42 21.70 5.17
CA LEU A 258 3.31 22.86 5.00
C LEU A 258 4.20 22.69 3.78
N TRP A 259 4.70 21.47 3.54
CA TRP A 259 5.51 21.17 2.36
C TRP A 259 4.67 21.24 1.07
N SER A 260 3.37 20.97 1.13
CA SER A 260 2.49 21.05 -0.04
C SER A 260 2.35 22.46 -0.62
N LEU A 261 2.73 23.49 0.13
CA LEU A 261 2.80 24.87 -0.36
C LEU A 261 3.85 25.08 -1.46
N VAL A 262 4.92 24.26 -1.46
CA VAL A 262 6.05 24.36 -2.42
C VAL A 262 6.28 23.07 -3.21
N PHE A 263 5.72 21.96 -2.76
CA PHE A 263 5.78 20.67 -3.45
C PHE A 263 4.44 19.95 -3.35
N PRO A 264 3.55 20.06 -4.36
CA PRO A 264 2.17 19.61 -4.26
C PRO A 264 2.02 18.14 -3.82
N ILE A 265 0.93 17.83 -3.12
CA ILE A 265 0.56 16.45 -2.80
C ILE A 265 0.17 15.78 -4.12
N ASN A 266 0.97 14.81 -4.56
CA ASN A 266 0.76 14.14 -5.83
C ASN A 266 1.20 12.67 -5.74
N LYS A 267 0.23 11.78 -5.88
CA LYS A 267 0.42 10.32 -5.82
C LYS A 267 1.19 9.79 -7.03
N LYS A 268 0.93 10.32 -8.23
CA LYS A 268 1.56 9.86 -9.47
C LYS A 268 3.07 10.15 -9.48
N LEU A 269 3.49 11.29 -8.93
CA LEU A 269 4.89 11.64 -8.72
C LEU A 269 5.45 11.14 -7.37
N TRP A 270 4.64 10.51 -6.54
CA TRP A 270 5.01 10.05 -5.19
C TRP A 270 5.73 11.13 -4.36
N THR A 271 5.22 12.36 -4.36
CA THR A 271 5.92 13.52 -3.80
C THR A 271 6.20 13.39 -2.30
N SER A 272 7.22 14.09 -1.82
CA SER A 272 7.61 14.04 -0.41
C SER A 272 6.49 14.53 0.52
N SER A 273 5.74 15.55 0.11
CA SER A 273 4.53 16.01 0.80
C SER A 273 3.46 14.91 0.83
N PHE A 274 3.23 14.21 -0.29
CA PHE A 274 2.35 13.04 -0.35
C PHE A 274 2.80 11.95 0.62
N VAL A 275 4.08 11.57 0.65
CA VAL A 275 4.61 10.57 1.60
C VAL A 275 4.34 10.95 3.05
N CYS A 276 4.49 12.22 3.41
CA CYS A 276 4.19 12.71 4.75
C CYS A 276 2.68 12.61 5.08
N VAL A 277 1.81 13.09 4.20
CA VAL A 277 0.35 13.07 4.43
C VAL A 277 -0.21 11.65 4.46
N VAL A 278 0.13 10.80 3.50
CA VAL A 278 -0.31 9.40 3.51
C VAL A 278 0.41 8.57 4.57
N GLY A 279 1.61 8.97 4.99
CA GLY A 279 2.30 8.42 6.15
C GLY A 279 1.54 8.69 7.45
N ALA A 280 1.03 9.92 7.64
CA ALA A 280 0.18 10.27 8.76
C ALA A 280 -1.09 9.41 8.79
N TYR A 281 -1.79 9.33 7.66
CA TYR A 281 -2.96 8.47 7.49
C TYR A 281 -2.65 7.01 7.85
N SER A 282 -1.54 6.48 7.33
CA SER A 282 -1.16 5.08 7.55
C SER A 282 -0.82 4.78 9.00
N VAL A 283 -0.10 5.68 9.68
CA VAL A 283 0.20 5.59 11.11
C VAL A 283 -1.09 5.62 11.93
N TRP A 284 -2.04 6.50 11.61
CA TRP A 284 -3.31 6.60 12.32
C TRP A 284 -4.22 5.39 12.08
N MET A 285 -4.31 4.89 10.84
CA MET A 285 -5.04 3.65 10.55
C MET A 285 -4.47 2.46 11.29
N PHE A 286 -3.14 2.32 11.32
CA PHE A 286 -2.51 1.30 12.14
C PHE A 286 -2.76 1.49 13.63
N ALA A 287 -2.64 2.72 14.16
CA ALA A 287 -2.91 3.01 15.57
C ALA A 287 -4.35 2.67 15.97
N LEU A 288 -5.32 2.97 15.11
CA LEU A 288 -6.74 2.65 15.30
C LEU A 288 -6.97 1.13 15.37
N PHE A 289 -6.49 0.38 14.37
CA PHE A 289 -6.67 -1.07 14.33
C PHE A 289 -5.93 -1.77 15.47
N PHE A 290 -4.71 -1.33 15.78
CA PHE A 290 -3.94 -1.84 16.90
C PHE A 290 -4.65 -1.59 18.23
N TYR A 291 -5.19 -0.38 18.43
CA TYR A 291 -5.95 -0.06 19.64
C TYR A 291 -7.21 -0.92 19.78
N ILE A 292 -8.03 -1.05 18.73
CA ILE A 292 -9.28 -1.81 18.80
C ILE A 292 -9.02 -3.31 19.00
N ILE A 293 -8.04 -3.88 18.29
CA ILE A 293 -7.88 -5.34 18.19
C ILE A 293 -6.90 -5.88 19.23
N ASP A 294 -5.75 -5.24 19.39
CA ASP A 294 -4.67 -5.72 20.26
C ASP A 294 -4.76 -5.11 21.67
N VAL A 295 -5.25 -3.87 21.83
CA VAL A 295 -5.39 -3.22 23.15
C VAL A 295 -6.76 -3.46 23.79
N LEU A 296 -7.86 -3.23 23.07
CA LEU A 296 -9.23 -3.46 23.59
C LEU A 296 -9.69 -4.91 23.45
N GLY A 297 -9.02 -5.72 22.62
CA GLY A 297 -9.35 -7.14 22.43
C GLY A 297 -10.60 -7.40 21.58
N TRP A 298 -11.10 -6.41 20.84
CA TRP A 298 -12.31 -6.55 20.02
C TRP A 298 -11.99 -7.28 18.71
N ARG A 299 -12.06 -8.61 18.75
CA ARG A 299 -11.58 -9.48 17.67
C ARG A 299 -12.65 -10.11 16.78
N LYS A 300 -13.93 -10.12 17.20
CA LYS A 300 -15.00 -10.90 16.53
C LYS A 300 -15.19 -10.55 15.06
N TRP A 301 -15.13 -9.26 14.71
CA TRP A 301 -15.33 -8.76 13.33
C TRP A 301 -14.09 -8.90 12.44
N THR A 302 -12.91 -9.11 13.04
CA THR A 302 -11.63 -9.08 12.31
C THR A 302 -11.46 -10.23 11.33
N LEU A 303 -12.22 -11.33 11.49
CA LEU A 303 -12.13 -12.50 10.62
C LEU A 303 -12.37 -12.12 9.16
N PHE A 304 -13.40 -11.30 8.91
CA PHE A 304 -13.76 -10.86 7.57
C PHE A 304 -12.56 -10.24 6.85
N PHE A 305 -11.91 -9.26 7.48
CA PHE A 305 -10.74 -8.60 6.91
C PHE A 305 -9.49 -9.47 6.92
N THR A 306 -9.27 -10.25 7.97
CA THR A 306 -8.09 -11.11 8.11
C THR A 306 -8.00 -12.11 6.95
N VAL A 307 -9.13 -12.70 6.54
CA VAL A 307 -9.22 -13.60 5.38
C VAL A 307 -8.70 -12.92 4.10
N ILE A 308 -9.11 -11.67 3.86
CA ILE A 308 -8.64 -10.87 2.72
C ILE A 308 -7.16 -10.55 2.86
N GLY A 309 -6.74 -10.01 4.01
CA GLY A 309 -5.38 -9.53 4.24
C GLY A 309 -4.32 -10.63 4.13
N MET A 310 -4.60 -11.84 4.60
CA MET A 310 -3.67 -12.96 4.47
C MET A 310 -3.52 -13.48 3.04
N ASN A 311 -4.46 -13.17 2.15
CA ASN A 311 -4.46 -13.55 0.73
C ASN A 311 -4.44 -12.33 -0.21
N SER A 312 -3.94 -11.19 0.27
CA SER A 312 -3.90 -9.92 -0.45
C SER A 312 -3.25 -10.00 -1.84
N ILE A 313 -2.05 -10.55 -1.94
CA ILE A 313 -1.36 -10.73 -3.23
C ILE A 313 -2.15 -11.70 -4.13
N THR A 314 -2.70 -12.77 -3.54
CA THR A 314 -3.50 -13.75 -4.28
C THR A 314 -4.72 -13.11 -4.92
N ILE A 315 -5.52 -12.34 -4.18
CA ILE A 315 -6.73 -11.73 -4.76
C ILE A 315 -6.39 -10.68 -5.82
N TYR A 316 -5.36 -9.87 -5.58
CA TYR A 316 -4.90 -8.88 -6.54
C TYR A 316 -4.54 -9.52 -7.89
N LEU A 317 -3.76 -10.61 -7.88
CA LEU A 317 -3.42 -11.34 -9.10
C LEU A 317 -4.62 -12.10 -9.66
N ALA A 318 -5.41 -12.76 -8.80
CA ALA A 318 -6.54 -13.56 -9.24
C ALA A 318 -7.58 -12.73 -9.99
N GLN A 319 -7.85 -11.48 -9.61
CA GLN A 319 -8.79 -10.61 -10.32
C GLN A 319 -8.35 -10.29 -11.76
N ARG A 320 -7.06 -10.44 -12.09
CA ARG A 320 -6.53 -10.30 -13.45
C ARG A 320 -6.75 -11.55 -14.30
N PHE A 321 -6.65 -12.73 -13.70
CA PHE A 321 -6.65 -14.02 -14.42
C PHE A 321 -7.98 -14.80 -14.30
N ILE A 322 -8.79 -14.49 -13.30
CA ILE A 322 -10.06 -15.15 -12.99
C ILE A 322 -11.18 -14.12 -13.11
N ARG A 323 -12.17 -14.42 -13.97
CA ARG A 323 -13.35 -13.56 -14.15
C ARG A 323 -14.38 -13.78 -13.04
N PHE A 324 -14.11 -13.21 -11.86
CA PHE A 324 -15.06 -13.28 -10.73
C PHE A 324 -16.40 -12.61 -11.02
N SER A 325 -16.44 -11.62 -11.93
CA SER A 325 -17.70 -10.98 -12.39
C SER A 325 -18.65 -12.00 -13.01
N TYR A 326 -18.14 -12.87 -13.90
CA TYR A 326 -18.92 -13.93 -14.51
C TYR A 326 -19.55 -14.87 -13.47
N THR A 327 -18.75 -15.31 -12.48
CA THR A 327 -19.27 -16.17 -11.41
C THR A 327 -20.31 -15.44 -10.54
N SER A 328 -20.07 -14.16 -10.23
CA SER A 328 -21.02 -13.33 -9.48
C SER A 328 -22.34 -13.18 -10.23
N GLU A 329 -22.30 -12.86 -11.53
CA GLU A 329 -23.49 -12.73 -12.38
C GLU A 329 -24.23 -14.06 -12.54
N ALA A 330 -23.51 -15.17 -12.72
CA ALA A 330 -24.12 -16.49 -12.87
C ALA A 330 -24.88 -16.94 -11.60
N ILE A 331 -24.34 -16.66 -10.41
CA ILE A 331 -24.94 -17.09 -9.13
C ILE A 331 -26.01 -16.10 -8.67
N PHE A 332 -25.74 -14.80 -8.75
CA PHE A 332 -26.55 -13.75 -8.12
C PHE A 332 -27.26 -12.83 -9.11
N GLY A 333 -26.99 -12.92 -10.42
CA GLY A 333 -27.58 -12.03 -11.42
C GLY A 333 -29.10 -12.13 -11.51
N GLY A 334 -29.68 -13.32 -11.25
CA GLY A 334 -31.12 -13.47 -11.11
C GLY A 334 -31.69 -12.67 -9.93
N LEU A 335 -31.03 -12.72 -8.77
CA LEU A 335 -31.42 -11.94 -7.59
C LEU A 335 -31.27 -10.44 -7.84
N ALA A 336 -30.19 -10.01 -8.52
CA ALA A 336 -30.01 -8.60 -8.88
C ALA A 336 -31.15 -8.09 -9.78
N LYS A 337 -31.61 -8.88 -10.76
CA LYS A 337 -32.72 -8.51 -11.65
C LYS A 337 -34.08 -8.40 -10.95
N LEU A 338 -34.27 -9.09 -9.82
CA LEU A 338 -35.51 -8.99 -9.03
C LEU A 338 -35.57 -7.70 -8.19
N MET A 339 -34.44 -7.01 -8.03
CA MET A 339 -34.37 -5.77 -7.26
C MET A 339 -34.73 -4.56 -8.14
N PRO A 340 -35.21 -3.45 -7.54
CA PRO A 340 -35.39 -2.19 -8.25
C PRO A 340 -34.11 -1.77 -8.97
N GLU A 341 -34.22 -1.15 -10.16
CA GLU A 341 -33.09 -0.75 -11.00
C GLU A 341 -32.02 0.04 -10.24
N THR A 342 -32.43 0.91 -9.31
CA THR A 342 -31.55 1.71 -8.45
C THR A 342 -30.73 0.88 -7.45
N ALA A 343 -31.21 -0.30 -7.06
CA ALA A 343 -30.55 -1.20 -6.10
C ALA A 343 -29.68 -2.28 -6.77
N GLN A 344 -29.84 -2.52 -8.07
CA GLN A 344 -29.10 -3.56 -8.79
C GLN A 344 -27.57 -3.40 -8.76
N PRO A 345 -27.00 -2.18 -8.89
CA PRO A 345 -25.56 -1.99 -8.76
C PRO A 345 -25.04 -2.40 -7.39
N LEU A 346 -25.80 -2.09 -6.33
CA LEU A 346 -25.41 -2.41 -4.95
C LEU A 346 -25.42 -3.91 -4.72
N VAL A 347 -26.48 -4.59 -5.16
CA VAL A 347 -26.61 -6.04 -5.04
C VAL A 347 -25.48 -6.74 -5.82
N SER A 348 -25.17 -6.27 -7.02
CA SER A 348 -24.07 -6.79 -7.83
C SER A 348 -22.70 -6.60 -7.18
N ALA A 349 -22.45 -5.43 -6.57
CA ALA A 349 -21.21 -5.17 -5.84
C ALA A 349 -21.06 -6.06 -4.60
N ILE A 350 -22.13 -6.24 -3.82
CA ILE A 350 -22.16 -7.14 -2.66
C ILE A 350 -21.92 -8.59 -3.10
N ALA A 351 -22.58 -9.03 -4.17
CA ALA A 351 -22.41 -10.36 -4.73
C ALA A 351 -20.97 -10.62 -5.19
N TYR A 352 -20.35 -9.65 -5.87
CA TYR A 352 -18.96 -9.74 -6.30
C TYR A 352 -18.02 -9.90 -5.11
N ILE A 353 -18.17 -9.05 -4.08
CA ILE A 353 -17.39 -9.13 -2.85
C ILE A 353 -17.61 -10.49 -2.16
N ALA A 354 -18.84 -11.00 -2.12
CA ALA A 354 -19.15 -12.28 -1.52
C ALA A 354 -18.48 -13.45 -2.25
N VAL A 355 -18.46 -13.45 -3.59
CA VAL A 355 -17.75 -14.45 -4.40
C VAL A 355 -16.24 -14.40 -4.15
N CYS A 356 -15.64 -13.22 -4.24
CA CYS A 356 -14.21 -13.06 -3.98
C CYS A 356 -13.84 -13.46 -2.54
N TRP A 357 -14.64 -13.03 -1.56
CA TRP A 357 -14.43 -13.39 -0.16
C TRP A 357 -14.60 -14.90 0.07
N GLY A 358 -15.60 -15.54 -0.55
CA GLY A 358 -15.82 -16.98 -0.49
C GLY A 358 -14.62 -17.78 -1.04
N PHE A 359 -14.07 -17.34 -2.18
CA PHE A 359 -12.83 -17.88 -2.73
C PHE A 359 -11.66 -17.75 -1.75
N LEU A 360 -11.46 -16.56 -1.17
CA LEU A 360 -10.39 -16.34 -0.19
C LEU A 360 -10.60 -17.11 1.11
N TYR A 361 -11.84 -17.26 1.55
CA TYR A 361 -12.19 -18.02 2.73
C TYR A 361 -11.90 -19.51 2.55
N PHE A 362 -12.17 -20.05 1.35
CA PHE A 362 -11.77 -21.42 1.01
C PHE A 362 -10.24 -21.60 1.12
N LEU A 363 -9.46 -20.70 0.51
CA LEU A 363 -7.99 -20.75 0.61
C LEU A 363 -7.51 -20.62 2.06
N TYR A 364 -8.13 -19.73 2.82
CA TYR A 364 -7.85 -19.55 4.24
C TYR A 364 -8.09 -20.83 5.05
N ARG A 365 -9.22 -21.50 4.85
CA ARG A 365 -9.56 -22.78 5.51
C ARG A 365 -8.56 -23.89 5.14
N GLN A 366 -8.11 -23.91 3.89
CA GLN A 366 -7.09 -24.86 3.40
C GLN A 366 -5.65 -24.47 3.75
N ARG A 367 -5.44 -23.32 4.42
CA ARG A 367 -4.12 -22.75 4.75
C ARG A 367 -3.23 -22.52 3.53
N ILE A 368 -3.84 -22.23 2.38
CA ILE A 368 -3.14 -21.90 1.14
C ILE A 368 -2.91 -20.39 1.12
N PHE A 369 -1.64 -19.98 1.11
CA PHE A 369 -1.25 -18.56 1.07
C PHE A 369 -0.07 -18.38 0.13
N LEU A 370 -0.18 -17.44 -0.81
CA LEU A 370 0.94 -17.04 -1.65
C LEU A 370 1.98 -16.29 -0.81
N LYS A 371 3.15 -16.88 -0.63
CA LYS A 371 4.28 -16.30 0.13
C LYS A 371 5.39 -15.91 -0.82
N VAL A 372 5.85 -14.67 -0.72
CA VAL A 372 6.96 -14.09 -1.47
C VAL A 372 8.15 -13.78 -0.58
#